data_AF-A0A5B7WW56-F1
#
_entry.id   AF-A0A5B7WW56-F1
#
_cell.length_a   1.000
_cell.length_b   1.000
_cell.length_c   1.000
_cell.angle_alpha   90.00
_cell.angle_beta   90.00
_cell.angle_gamma   90.00
#
_symmetry.space_group_name_H-M   'P 1'
#
loop_
_entity.id
_entity.type
_entity.pdbx_description
1 polymer ?
#
loop_
_entity_poly.entity_id
_entity_poly.type
_entity_poly.pdbx_seq_one_letter_code
_entity_poly.pdbx_strand_id
1 'polypeptide(L)'
;MKTSATKKTTTVLTFAFATALLASGCSGNTGDSPEPTTATNSQAAAPSTSASPTEDASQSSASSTGSATQSPESQSPGSQKSDLSQTSFDTSWQDAVDSAKKKFSGEVSKIELEANDAGRYAYKVEIINDTQKYETHIDANSGEVINEETDDLDDDERGTEKDKKRLDLDKVVSLDDAMKTAQQEQAGAVNKWKLEGTSAGPRYEFDITPDGANEDREIKVDAISGKLVPGDD
;
A
#
# COMPACT_ATOMS: atom_id res chain seq x y z
N MET A 1 -51.37 -2.32 21.93
CA MET A 1 -50.08 -2.29 21.20
C MET A 1 -50.37 -1.80 19.79
N LYS A 2 -49.88 -0.61 19.42
CA LYS A 2 -50.12 0.01 18.10
C LYS A 2 -48.94 -0.33 17.20
N THR A 3 -49.19 -1.12 16.15
CA THR A 3 -48.23 -1.45 15.09
C THR A 3 -48.19 -0.30 14.09
N SER A 4 -47.10 0.46 14.05
CA SER A 4 -46.85 1.44 12.98
C SER A 4 -46.11 0.74 11.83
N ALA A 5 -46.76 0.70 10.67
CA ALA A 5 -46.17 0.22 9.43
C ALA A 5 -45.45 1.38 8.71
N THR A 6 -44.14 1.27 8.55
CA THR A 6 -43.32 2.23 7.79
C THR A 6 -43.36 1.85 6.31
N LYS A 7 -43.92 2.72 5.47
CA LYS A 7 -43.93 2.56 4.00
C LYS A 7 -42.53 2.88 3.46
N LYS A 8 -41.95 1.96 2.67
CA LYS A 8 -40.73 2.18 1.90
C LYS A 8 -41.08 2.91 0.60
N THR A 9 -40.47 4.07 0.37
CA THR A 9 -40.62 4.83 -0.88
C THR A 9 -39.46 4.47 -1.80
N THR A 10 -39.75 3.75 -2.88
CA THR A 10 -38.79 3.38 -3.92
C THR A 10 -38.79 4.47 -4.99
N THR A 11 -37.70 5.24 -5.09
CA THR A 11 -37.46 6.15 -6.21
C THR A 11 -36.64 5.40 -7.25
N VAL A 12 -37.25 5.14 -8.42
CA VAL A 12 -36.58 4.61 -9.60
C VAL A 12 -36.08 5.81 -10.42
N LEU A 13 -34.76 5.94 -10.56
CA LEU A 13 -34.12 6.93 -11.43
C LEU A 13 -33.48 6.21 -12.61
N THR A 14 -34.22 6.13 -13.72
CA THR A 14 -33.74 5.62 -15.01
C THR A 14 -32.82 6.66 -15.66
N PHE A 15 -31.53 6.34 -15.77
CA PHE A 15 -30.60 7.05 -16.65
C PHE A 15 -30.34 6.20 -17.91
N ALA A 16 -30.81 6.70 -19.05
CA ALA A 16 -30.44 6.19 -20.37
C ALA A 16 -29.19 6.96 -20.84
N PHE A 17 -28.06 6.28 -20.99
CA PHE A 17 -26.90 6.82 -21.69
C PHE A 17 -26.68 6.07 -22.99
N ALA A 18 -26.67 6.87 -24.07
CA ALA A 18 -26.57 6.44 -25.45
C ALA A 18 -25.14 6.05 -25.82
N THR A 19 -25.05 4.93 -26.54
CA THR A 19 -23.88 4.44 -27.27
C THR A 19 -23.48 5.37 -28.41
N ALA A 20 -22.16 5.63 -28.55
CA ALA A 20 -21.57 6.08 -29.80
C ALA A 20 -20.31 5.25 -30.11
N LEU A 21 -20.45 4.38 -31.11
CA LEU A 21 -19.39 3.66 -31.81
C LEU A 21 -18.71 4.60 -32.81
N LEU A 22 -17.37 4.61 -32.83
CA LEU A 22 -16.60 4.97 -34.02
C LEU A 22 -15.46 3.95 -34.20
N ALA A 23 -15.36 3.44 -35.41
CA ALA A 23 -14.47 2.38 -35.86
C ALA A 23 -13.48 2.89 -36.92
N SER A 24 -12.44 2.07 -37.17
CA SER A 24 -11.49 2.09 -38.31
C SER A 24 -10.26 3.01 -38.14
N GLY A 25 -9.02 2.63 -38.46
CA GLY A 25 -8.47 1.41 -39.08
C GLY A 25 -7.01 1.63 -39.51
N CYS A 26 -6.29 0.51 -39.72
CA CYS A 26 -5.10 0.24 -40.56
C CYS A 26 -3.79 1.06 -40.39
N SER A 27 -2.66 0.37 -40.21
CA SER A 27 -1.80 -0.10 -41.32
C SER A 27 -0.41 -0.52 -40.81
N GLY A 28 0.07 -1.69 -41.24
CA GLY A 28 1.37 -2.25 -40.83
C GLY A 28 2.58 -1.69 -41.57
N ASN A 29 3.77 -2.03 -41.10
CA ASN A 29 4.95 -2.18 -41.94
C ASN A 29 5.94 -3.21 -41.36
N THR A 30 6.38 -4.09 -42.24
CA THR A 30 7.32 -5.20 -42.07
C THR A 30 8.73 -4.76 -42.44
N GLY A 31 9.74 -5.43 -41.89
CA GLY A 31 11.15 -5.34 -42.30
C GLY A 31 11.98 -4.56 -41.28
N ASP A 32 13.19 -4.94 -40.91
CA ASP A 32 14.14 -5.87 -41.51
C ASP A 32 15.24 -6.09 -40.44
N SER A 33 15.68 -7.33 -40.27
CA SER A 33 16.86 -7.67 -39.47
C SER A 33 18.08 -7.53 -40.35
N PRO A 34 19.22 -7.03 -39.84
CA PRO A 34 20.32 -7.98 -39.69
C PRO A 34 21.18 -7.74 -38.44
N GLU A 35 21.51 -8.82 -37.73
CA GLU A 35 22.84 -8.95 -37.10
C GLU A 35 23.90 -9.13 -38.21
N PRO A 36 25.18 -8.80 -37.96
CA PRO A 36 26.04 -9.89 -37.47
C PRO A 36 27.23 -9.47 -36.57
N THR A 37 27.82 -10.51 -35.98
CA THR A 37 29.24 -10.72 -35.61
C THR A 37 29.74 -10.45 -34.18
N THR A 38 29.88 -11.57 -33.49
CA THR A 38 30.98 -12.01 -32.60
C THR A 38 32.34 -11.33 -32.73
N ALA A 39 32.95 -10.97 -31.58
CA ALA A 39 34.40 -11.11 -31.34
C ALA A 39 34.78 -11.03 -29.83
N THR A 40 35.03 -12.21 -29.26
CA THR A 40 36.08 -12.62 -28.30
C THR A 40 37.15 -11.61 -27.79
N ASN A 41 37.19 -11.49 -26.45
CA ASN A 41 38.33 -11.62 -25.51
C ASN A 41 39.72 -11.01 -25.81
N SER A 42 40.25 -10.17 -24.88
CA SER A 42 41.48 -10.45 -24.10
C SER A 42 41.91 -9.29 -23.17
N GLN A 43 41.95 -9.61 -21.88
CA GLN A 43 42.95 -9.33 -20.84
C GLN A 43 44.21 -8.49 -21.18
N ALA A 44 44.56 -7.48 -20.36
CA ALA A 44 45.82 -7.41 -19.58
C ALA A 44 46.08 -6.05 -18.87
N ALA A 45 46.38 -6.16 -17.57
CA ALA A 45 47.43 -5.50 -16.77
C ALA A 45 47.60 -3.96 -16.69
N ALA A 46 47.67 -3.51 -15.42
CA ALA A 46 48.19 -2.26 -14.86
C ALA A 46 49.73 -2.10 -15.09
N PRO A 47 50.48 -1.13 -14.47
CA PRO A 47 50.13 -0.03 -13.56
C PRO A 47 50.86 1.31 -13.87
N SER A 48 50.60 2.39 -13.11
CA SER A 48 51.64 3.38 -12.73
C SER A 48 51.19 4.32 -11.61
N THR A 49 52.20 4.63 -10.79
CA THR A 49 52.30 5.27 -9.47
C THR A 49 52.41 6.81 -9.47
N SER A 50 52.29 7.37 -8.26
CA SER A 50 52.90 8.64 -7.74
C SER A 50 52.19 9.96 -8.10
N ALA A 51 52.06 10.96 -7.22
CA ALA A 51 52.58 11.22 -5.88
C ALA A 51 51.79 12.36 -5.18
N SER A 52 51.83 12.40 -3.85
CA SER A 52 51.51 13.56 -2.99
C SER A 52 52.59 14.67 -3.09
N PRO A 53 52.35 15.89 -2.56
CA PRO A 53 52.67 16.24 -1.15
C PRO A 53 51.60 17.15 -0.46
N THR A 54 51.20 16.88 0.79
CA THR A 54 51.58 17.56 2.07
C THR A 54 51.63 19.09 2.06
N GLU A 55 50.86 19.72 2.95
CA GLU A 55 51.39 20.62 3.99
C GLU A 55 50.41 20.82 5.17
N ASP A 56 51.04 21.01 6.33
CA ASP A 56 50.57 20.96 7.71
C ASP A 56 50.34 22.39 8.26
N ALA A 57 49.47 22.53 9.28
CA ALA A 57 49.84 23.11 10.58
C ALA A 57 48.72 23.88 11.30
N SER A 58 48.53 23.49 12.56
CA SER A 58 48.34 24.36 13.74
C SER A 58 46.93 24.93 14.04
N GLN A 59 46.44 25.07 15.27
CA GLN A 59 46.77 24.60 16.62
C GLN A 59 45.69 25.16 17.59
N SER A 60 45.52 24.55 18.77
CA SER A 60 45.01 25.13 20.04
C SER A 60 43.55 24.92 20.49
N SER A 61 43.41 24.00 21.44
CA SER A 61 42.85 24.12 22.82
C SER A 61 41.76 25.14 23.16
N ALA A 62 40.66 24.66 23.78
CA ALA A 62 40.19 25.14 25.09
C ALA A 62 39.08 24.23 25.67
N SER A 63 39.31 23.73 26.89
CA SER A 63 38.28 23.18 27.77
C SER A 63 37.30 24.28 28.20
N SER A 64 36.01 23.94 28.29
CA SER A 64 35.10 24.59 29.24
C SER A 64 34.17 23.56 29.86
N THR A 65 34.35 23.41 31.17
CA THR A 65 33.51 22.66 32.10
C THR A 65 32.38 23.56 32.57
N GLY A 66 31.15 23.02 32.60
CA GLY A 66 30.13 23.40 33.57
C GLY A 66 29.16 24.52 33.15
N SER A 67 27.98 24.14 32.69
CA SER A 67 26.76 24.88 32.99
C SER A 67 25.61 23.90 33.14
N ALA A 68 25.11 23.82 34.36
CA ALA A 68 23.87 23.15 34.70
C ALA A 68 22.71 23.90 34.04
N THR A 69 22.12 23.30 33.02
CA THR A 69 20.83 23.69 32.49
C THR A 69 19.91 22.50 32.69
N GLN A 70 18.89 22.74 33.53
CA GLN A 70 17.76 21.87 33.79
C GLN A 70 17.23 21.33 32.45
N SER A 71 17.42 20.03 32.21
CA SER A 71 16.71 19.34 31.14
C SER A 71 15.21 19.43 31.46
N PRO A 72 14.35 19.85 30.53
CA PRO A 72 12.99 19.36 30.59
C PRO A 72 13.10 17.83 30.50
N GLU A 73 12.43 17.12 31.39
CA GLU A 73 12.16 15.71 31.24
C GLU A 73 11.73 15.47 29.78
N SER A 74 12.61 14.86 29.00
CA SER A 74 12.21 14.17 27.79
C SER A 74 11.28 13.05 28.26
N GLN A 75 9.99 13.37 28.33
CA GLN A 75 8.97 12.36 28.15
C GLN A 75 9.36 11.64 26.87
N SER A 76 9.75 10.37 27.03
CA SER A 76 9.88 9.45 25.92
C SER A 76 8.67 9.67 25.01
N PRO A 77 8.84 9.89 23.69
CA PRO A 77 7.70 9.85 22.81
C PRO A 77 7.20 8.41 22.90
N GLY A 78 6.17 8.19 23.72
CA GLY A 78 5.34 7.01 23.56
C GLY A 78 4.90 7.02 22.12
N SER A 79 5.11 5.92 21.41
CA SER A 79 4.79 5.75 20.01
C SER A 79 3.36 6.21 19.75
N GLN A 80 3.19 7.48 19.38
CA GLN A 80 1.91 8.02 18.94
C GLN A 80 1.73 7.49 17.53
N LYS A 81 1.12 6.31 17.45
CA LYS A 81 0.60 5.70 16.23
C LYS A 81 -0.27 6.79 15.55
N SER A 82 0.08 7.18 14.33
CA SER A 82 -0.53 8.31 13.64
C SER A 82 -1.94 7.96 13.19
N ASP A 83 -2.89 8.88 13.33
CA ASP A 83 -4.22 8.74 12.74
C ASP A 83 -4.12 8.88 11.21
N LEU A 84 -4.29 7.76 10.51
CA LEU A 84 -4.24 7.64 9.07
C LEU A 84 -5.35 8.44 8.36
N SER A 85 -6.42 8.82 9.05
CA SER A 85 -7.44 9.69 8.45
C SER A 85 -7.00 11.15 8.30
N GLN A 86 -5.94 11.54 9.01
CA GLN A 86 -5.36 12.88 8.99
C GLN A 86 -3.93 12.90 8.47
N THR A 87 -3.40 11.74 8.06
CA THR A 87 -2.03 11.60 7.57
C THR A 87 -2.04 11.45 6.06
N SER A 88 -1.25 12.27 5.36
CA SER A 88 -1.01 12.12 3.93
C SER A 88 0.39 11.59 3.68
N PHE A 89 0.52 10.70 2.71
CA PHE A 89 1.79 10.19 2.23
C PHE A 89 2.07 10.68 0.81
N ASP A 90 3.35 10.80 0.46
CA ASP A 90 3.77 11.24 -0.88
C ASP A 90 3.44 10.19 -1.96
N THR A 91 3.42 8.90 -1.61
CA THR A 91 2.97 7.81 -2.47
C THR A 91 1.53 7.43 -2.16
N SER A 92 0.69 7.36 -3.19
CA SER A 92 -0.69 6.87 -3.05
C SER A 92 -0.74 5.33 -3.08
N TRP A 93 -1.82 4.74 -2.54
CA TRP A 93 -2.00 3.29 -2.66
C TRP A 93 -2.19 2.84 -4.10
N GLN A 94 -2.72 3.71 -4.97
CA GLN A 94 -2.84 3.46 -6.41
C GLN A 94 -1.46 3.37 -7.06
N ASP A 95 -0.54 4.29 -6.72
CA ASP A 95 0.83 4.25 -7.21
C ASP A 95 1.56 2.99 -6.73
N ALA A 96 1.30 2.57 -5.49
CA ALA A 96 1.83 1.32 -4.93
C ALA A 96 1.31 0.08 -5.70
N VAL A 97 0.01 0.05 -6.03
CA VAL A 97 -0.59 -1.00 -6.87
C VAL A 97 0.04 -1.02 -8.26
N ASP A 98 0.21 0.15 -8.88
CA ASP A 98 0.84 0.26 -10.19
C ASP A 98 2.31 -0.17 -10.16
N SER A 99 3.02 0.11 -9.06
CA SER A 99 4.39 -0.36 -8.84
C SER A 99 4.46 -1.89 -8.80
N ALA A 100 3.59 -2.53 -8.02
CA ALA A 100 3.52 -3.99 -7.92
C ALA A 100 3.14 -4.65 -9.28
N LYS A 101 2.14 -4.09 -9.98
CA LYS A 101 1.66 -4.60 -11.29
C LYS A 101 2.70 -4.49 -12.41
N LYS A 102 3.70 -3.61 -12.29
CA LYS A 102 4.84 -3.56 -13.24
C LYS A 102 5.76 -4.76 -13.10
N LYS A 103 5.79 -5.41 -11.94
CA LYS A 103 6.72 -6.50 -11.62
C LYS A 103 6.07 -7.87 -11.74
N PHE A 104 4.81 -7.98 -11.33
CA PHE A 104 4.10 -9.26 -11.26
C PHE A 104 2.82 -9.23 -12.09
N SER A 105 2.57 -10.31 -12.83
CA SER A 105 1.31 -10.53 -13.52
C SER A 105 0.33 -11.27 -12.62
N GLY A 106 -0.93 -10.86 -12.64
CA GLY A 106 -1.98 -11.44 -11.82
C GLY A 106 -3.06 -10.42 -11.47
N GLU A 107 -3.87 -10.77 -10.48
CA GLU A 107 -4.93 -9.94 -9.94
C GLU A 107 -4.51 -9.40 -8.58
N VAL A 108 -4.87 -8.15 -8.25
CA VAL A 108 -4.64 -7.62 -6.89
C VAL A 108 -5.61 -8.32 -5.96
N SER A 109 -5.12 -8.90 -4.86
CA SER A 109 -5.93 -9.58 -3.85
C SER A 109 -6.00 -8.81 -2.53
N LYS A 110 -4.98 -8.01 -2.22
CA LYS A 110 -4.87 -7.26 -0.96
C LYS A 110 -4.07 -5.98 -1.16
N ILE A 111 -4.48 -4.93 -0.46
CA ILE A 111 -3.76 -3.67 -0.28
C ILE A 111 -3.84 -3.32 1.19
N GLU A 112 -2.70 -3.12 1.84
CA GLU A 112 -2.63 -2.83 3.28
C GLU A 112 -1.65 -1.69 3.53
N LEU A 113 -1.97 -0.80 4.46
CA LEU A 113 -1.06 0.23 4.94
C LEU A 113 -0.92 0.12 6.45
N GLU A 114 0.31 -0.09 6.91
CA GLU A 114 0.65 -0.14 8.32
C GLU A 114 2.06 0.40 8.57
N ALA A 115 2.32 0.80 9.81
CA ALA A 115 3.65 1.17 10.27
C ALA A 115 4.38 -0.03 10.86
N ASN A 116 5.70 -0.10 10.62
CA ASN A 116 6.58 -0.99 11.38
C ASN A 116 6.84 -0.46 12.80
N ASP A 117 7.61 -1.21 13.60
CA ASP A 117 7.97 -0.84 14.99
C ASP A 117 8.70 0.50 15.10
N ALA A 118 9.33 0.96 14.02
CA ALA A 118 10.02 2.26 13.96
C ALA A 118 9.10 3.41 13.50
N GLY A 119 7.80 3.15 13.29
CA GLY A 119 6.82 4.15 12.84
C GLY A 119 6.89 4.47 11.35
N ARG A 120 7.62 3.70 10.53
CA ARG A 120 7.66 3.90 9.06
C ARG A 120 6.52 3.13 8.41
N TYR A 121 5.73 3.84 7.62
CA TYR A 121 4.59 3.28 6.90
C TYR A 121 5.00 2.67 5.56
N ALA A 122 4.42 1.52 5.25
CA ALA A 122 4.58 0.87 3.95
C ALA A 122 3.24 0.33 3.45
N TYR A 123 3.02 0.45 2.15
CA TYR A 123 1.98 -0.30 1.47
C TYR A 123 2.44 -1.74 1.27
N LYS A 124 1.57 -2.70 1.55
CA LYS A 124 1.73 -4.10 1.14
C LYS A 124 0.68 -4.41 0.09
N VAL A 125 1.14 -4.73 -1.12
CA VAL A 125 0.26 -5.08 -2.24
C VAL A 125 0.47 -6.55 -2.58
N GLU A 126 -0.60 -7.34 -2.48
CA GLU A 126 -0.60 -8.73 -2.90
C GLU A 126 -1.16 -8.85 -4.33
N ILE A 127 -0.41 -9.52 -5.20
CA ILE A 127 -0.84 -9.93 -6.54
C ILE A 127 -0.85 -11.46 -6.58
N ILE A 128 -1.96 -12.04 -6.99
CA ILE A 128 -2.15 -13.48 -7.09
C ILE A 128 -2.35 -13.91 -8.53
N ASN A 129 -1.66 -14.97 -8.95
CA ASN A 129 -1.90 -15.65 -10.22
C ASN A 129 -2.40 -17.08 -9.97
N ASP A 130 -2.39 -17.94 -11.00
CA ASP A 130 -2.94 -19.30 -10.87
C ASP A 130 -2.11 -20.21 -9.96
N THR A 131 -0.87 -19.85 -9.66
CA THR A 131 0.09 -20.72 -8.95
C THR A 131 0.81 -20.07 -7.78
N GLN A 132 0.86 -18.75 -7.71
CA GLN A 132 1.69 -18.00 -6.76
C GLN A 132 0.96 -16.76 -6.24
N LYS A 133 1.34 -16.36 -5.02
CA LYS A 133 1.06 -15.05 -4.40
C LYS A 133 2.36 -14.26 -4.36
N TYR A 134 2.31 -13.00 -4.77
CA TYR A 134 3.43 -12.06 -4.69
C TYR A 134 3.05 -10.91 -3.77
N GLU A 135 3.80 -10.66 -2.71
CA GLU A 135 3.62 -9.49 -1.84
C GLU A 135 4.75 -8.49 -2.10
N THR A 136 4.42 -7.26 -2.45
CA THR A 136 5.38 -6.16 -2.61
C THR A 136 5.17 -5.17 -1.49
N HIS A 137 6.23 -4.81 -0.76
CA HIS A 137 6.20 -3.75 0.25
C HIS A 137 6.83 -2.48 -0.32
N ILE A 138 6.10 -1.37 -0.27
CA ILE A 138 6.49 -0.08 -0.84
C ILE A 138 6.48 0.96 0.28
N ASP A 139 7.59 1.69 0.48
CA ASP A 139 7.62 2.80 1.44
C ASP A 139 6.59 3.87 1.06
N ALA A 140 5.74 4.24 2.02
CA ALA A 140 4.62 5.13 1.72
C ALA A 140 5.06 6.56 1.36
N ASN A 141 6.25 7.00 1.76
CA ASN A 141 6.75 8.33 1.43
C ASN A 141 7.61 8.29 0.16
N SER A 142 8.64 7.44 0.11
CA SER A 142 9.56 7.45 -1.03
C SER A 142 9.02 6.73 -2.27
N GLY A 143 8.05 5.82 -2.10
CA GLY A 143 7.56 4.95 -3.17
C GLY A 143 8.55 3.85 -3.56
N GLU A 144 9.63 3.67 -2.80
CA GLU A 144 10.62 2.65 -3.05
C GLU A 144 10.12 1.28 -2.63
N VAL A 145 10.39 0.27 -3.44
CA VAL A 145 10.17 -1.13 -3.05
C VAL A 145 11.21 -1.52 -2.01
N ILE A 146 10.75 -1.85 -0.81
CA ILE A 146 11.62 -2.15 0.34
C ILE A 146 11.66 -3.64 0.70
N ASN A 147 10.69 -4.43 0.24
CA ASN A 147 10.66 -5.88 0.40
C ASN A 147 9.77 -6.54 -0.67
N GLU A 148 10.07 -7.79 -1.00
CA GLU A 148 9.29 -8.60 -1.95
C GLU A 148 9.27 -10.05 -1.48
N GLU A 149 8.09 -10.65 -1.48
CA GLU A 149 7.86 -12.03 -1.07
C GLU A 149 7.09 -12.78 -2.16
N THR A 150 7.37 -14.07 -2.29
CA THR A 150 6.72 -14.95 -3.27
C THR A 150 6.45 -16.28 -2.61
N ASP A 151 5.18 -16.66 -2.58
CA ASP A 151 4.71 -17.93 -2.03
C ASP A 151 3.99 -18.73 -3.12
N ASP A 152 4.28 -20.02 -3.19
CA ASP A 152 3.50 -20.93 -4.02
C ASP A 152 2.13 -21.17 -3.38
N LEU A 153 1.09 -21.20 -4.20
CA LEU A 153 -0.24 -21.66 -3.78
C LEU A 153 -0.22 -23.16 -3.52
N ASP A 154 -0.97 -23.56 -2.50
CA ASP A 154 -1.28 -24.96 -2.21
C ASP A 154 -2.04 -25.59 -3.39
N ASP A 155 -1.93 -26.91 -3.54
CA ASP A 155 -2.47 -27.63 -4.70
C ASP A 155 -3.98 -27.44 -4.89
N ASP A 156 -4.74 -27.23 -3.82
CA ASP A 156 -6.20 -26.99 -3.83
C ASP A 156 -6.58 -25.51 -4.04
N GLU A 157 -5.64 -24.58 -3.85
CA GLU A 157 -5.81 -23.16 -4.14
C GLU A 157 -5.54 -22.83 -5.63
N ARG A 158 -4.66 -23.60 -6.28
CA ARG A 158 -4.21 -23.35 -7.66
C ARG A 158 -5.38 -23.21 -8.64
N GLY A 159 -5.34 -22.12 -9.41
CA GLY A 159 -6.36 -21.77 -10.40
C GLY A 159 -7.73 -21.36 -9.85
N THR A 160 -7.96 -21.40 -8.53
CA THR A 160 -9.25 -21.00 -7.92
C THR A 160 -9.10 -19.79 -7.00
N GLU A 161 -7.97 -19.69 -6.29
CA GLU A 161 -7.79 -18.68 -5.24
C GLU A 161 -7.77 -17.27 -5.79
N LYS A 162 -7.16 -17.07 -6.98
CA LYS A 162 -7.18 -15.81 -7.72
C LYS A 162 -8.62 -15.31 -7.94
N ASP A 163 -9.53 -16.17 -8.39
CA ASP A 163 -10.91 -15.77 -8.66
C ASP A 163 -11.70 -15.46 -7.39
N LYS A 164 -11.37 -16.10 -6.26
CA LYS A 164 -11.99 -15.82 -4.95
C LYS A 164 -11.52 -14.51 -4.34
N LYS A 165 -10.26 -14.15 -4.55
CA LYS A 165 -9.60 -13.02 -3.86
C LYS A 165 -9.38 -11.79 -4.74
N ARG A 166 -9.54 -11.86 -6.06
CA ARG A 166 -9.33 -10.67 -6.91
C ARG A 166 -10.20 -9.50 -6.49
N LEU A 167 -9.59 -8.32 -6.49
CA LEU A 167 -10.24 -7.05 -6.23
C LEU A 167 -10.58 -6.36 -7.55
N ASP A 168 -11.85 -6.02 -7.71
CA ASP A 168 -12.29 -5.08 -8.75
C ASP A 168 -12.27 -3.66 -8.15
N LEU A 169 -11.12 -3.00 -8.25
CA LEU A 169 -10.84 -1.71 -7.61
C LEU A 169 -11.74 -0.58 -8.13
N ASP A 170 -12.38 -0.73 -9.29
CA ASP A 170 -13.32 0.26 -9.81
C ASP A 170 -14.73 0.15 -9.18
N LYS A 171 -14.99 -0.95 -8.47
CA LYS A 171 -16.29 -1.20 -7.83
C LYS A 171 -16.30 -0.96 -6.33
N VAL A 172 -15.14 -0.73 -5.72
CA VAL A 172 -15.07 -0.45 -4.29
C VAL A 172 -15.44 1.01 -4.01
N VAL A 173 -16.05 1.26 -2.84
CA VAL A 173 -16.22 2.60 -2.31
C VAL A 173 -14.86 3.24 -2.04
N SER A 174 -14.80 4.56 -1.93
CA SER A 174 -13.55 5.24 -1.61
C SER A 174 -13.04 4.83 -0.22
N LEU A 175 -11.71 4.80 -0.06
CA LEU A 175 -11.08 4.56 1.25
C LEU A 175 -11.59 5.57 2.29
N ASP A 176 -11.76 6.84 1.92
CA ASP A 176 -12.25 7.90 2.81
C ASP A 176 -13.68 7.63 3.29
N ASP A 177 -14.58 7.18 2.40
CA ASP A 177 -15.97 6.86 2.76
C ASP A 177 -16.04 5.62 3.68
N ALA A 178 -15.22 4.60 3.40
CA ALA A 178 -15.13 3.42 4.25
C ALA A 178 -14.54 3.75 5.63
N MET A 179 -13.46 4.53 5.67
CA MET A 179 -12.81 4.95 6.91
C MET A 179 -13.73 5.83 7.76
N LYS A 180 -14.47 6.73 7.12
CA LYS A 180 -15.52 7.52 7.78
C LYS A 180 -16.60 6.64 8.40
N THR A 181 -17.03 5.60 7.69
CA THR A 181 -18.01 4.63 8.23
C THR A 181 -17.45 3.91 9.45
N ALA A 182 -16.19 3.47 9.38
CA ALA A 182 -15.52 2.80 10.50
C ALA A 182 -15.37 3.72 11.72
N GLN A 183 -14.94 4.97 11.53
CA GLN A 183 -14.80 5.95 12.62
C GLN A 183 -16.14 6.37 13.25
N GLN A 184 -17.25 6.28 12.50
CA GLN A 184 -18.58 6.52 13.06
C GLN A 184 -19.03 5.40 14.00
N GLU A 185 -18.60 4.16 13.74
CA GLU A 185 -18.85 3.02 14.63
C GLU A 185 -17.92 3.07 15.85
N GLN A 186 -16.63 3.33 15.60
CA GLN A 186 -15.60 3.39 16.63
C GLN A 186 -14.78 4.67 16.46
N ALA A 187 -15.03 5.65 17.33
CA ALA A 187 -14.19 6.84 17.40
C ALA A 187 -12.78 6.46 17.87
N GLY A 188 -11.76 7.11 17.31
CA GLY A 188 -10.36 6.90 17.65
C GLY A 188 -9.42 7.10 16.47
N ALA A 189 -8.12 6.94 16.71
CA ALA A 189 -7.10 7.06 15.68
C ALA A 189 -7.06 5.78 14.82
N VAL A 190 -7.12 5.94 13.50
CA VAL A 190 -6.97 4.81 12.57
C VAL A 190 -5.48 4.54 12.37
N ASN A 191 -5.00 3.38 12.77
CA ASN A 191 -3.56 3.08 12.75
C ASN A 191 -3.13 2.19 11.59
N LYS A 192 -4.09 1.48 11.01
CA LYS A 192 -3.91 0.57 9.89
C LYS A 192 -5.21 0.45 9.13
N TRP A 193 -5.08 0.27 7.83
CA TRP A 193 -6.20 -0.14 6.99
C TRP A 193 -5.75 -1.25 6.03
N LYS A 194 -6.68 -2.11 5.68
CA LYS A 194 -6.51 -3.19 4.70
C LYS A 194 -7.75 -3.26 3.83
N LEU A 195 -7.57 -3.35 2.51
CA LEU A 195 -8.58 -3.75 1.55
C LEU A 195 -8.20 -5.14 1.03
N GLU A 196 -9.07 -6.14 1.21
CA GLU A 196 -8.80 -7.49 0.74
C GLU A 196 -10.03 -8.13 0.11
N GLY A 197 -9.79 -8.97 -0.91
CA GLY A 197 -10.81 -9.82 -1.48
C GLY A 197 -11.02 -11.06 -0.62
N THR A 198 -12.27 -11.37 -0.30
CA THR A 198 -12.63 -12.58 0.42
C THR A 198 -13.70 -13.34 -0.34
N SER A 199 -13.92 -14.62 0.02
CA SER A 199 -15.03 -15.40 -0.54
C SER A 199 -16.42 -14.79 -0.25
N ALA A 200 -16.52 -13.90 0.75
CA ALA A 200 -17.75 -13.19 1.09
C ALA A 200 -17.87 -11.82 0.40
N GLY A 201 -16.93 -11.45 -0.47
CA GLY A 201 -16.81 -10.13 -1.10
C GLY A 201 -15.62 -9.32 -0.56
N PRO A 202 -15.24 -8.23 -1.23
CA PRO A 202 -14.13 -7.39 -0.81
C PRO A 202 -14.48 -6.60 0.46
N ARG A 203 -13.53 -6.47 1.38
CA ARG A 203 -13.72 -5.82 2.67
C ARG A 203 -12.59 -4.86 2.96
N TYR A 204 -12.95 -3.71 3.50
CA TYR A 204 -12.02 -2.90 4.27
C TYR A 204 -11.99 -3.39 5.72
N GLU A 205 -10.82 -3.41 6.31
CA GLU A 205 -10.58 -3.61 7.74
C GLU A 205 -9.76 -2.43 8.25
N PHE A 206 -10.16 -1.85 9.38
CA PHE A 206 -9.50 -0.71 10.01
C PHE A 206 -9.17 -1.04 11.46
N ASP A 207 -7.92 -0.88 11.85
CA ASP A 207 -7.51 -0.94 13.25
C ASP A 207 -7.60 0.46 13.83
N ILE A 208 -8.55 0.65 14.76
CA ILE A 208 -8.80 1.94 15.40
C ILE A 208 -8.44 1.83 16.87
N THR A 209 -7.50 2.66 17.37
CA THR A 209 -7.28 2.81 18.82
C THR A 209 -8.34 3.76 19.38
N PRO A 210 -9.26 3.31 20.24
CA PRO A 210 -10.20 4.21 20.90
C PRO A 210 -9.50 5.25 21.78
N ASP A 211 -10.11 6.42 21.93
CA ASP A 211 -9.55 7.48 22.79
C ASP A 211 -9.30 6.98 24.23
N GLY A 212 -8.06 7.13 24.70
CA GLY A 212 -7.66 6.68 26.04
C GLY A 212 -7.44 5.18 26.20
N ALA A 213 -7.56 4.40 25.11
CA ALA A 213 -7.17 3.00 25.07
C ALA A 213 -5.74 2.82 24.54
N ASN A 214 -5.17 1.63 24.73
CA ASN A 214 -3.86 1.23 24.18
C ASN A 214 -3.97 0.03 23.24
N GLU A 215 -5.20 -0.43 22.98
CA GLU A 215 -5.49 -1.57 22.14
C GLU A 215 -6.35 -1.12 20.97
N ASP A 216 -6.04 -1.66 19.80
CA ASP A 216 -6.83 -1.45 18.60
C ASP A 216 -8.15 -2.24 18.65
N ARG A 217 -9.17 -1.72 17.97
CA ARG A 217 -10.42 -2.39 17.64
C ARG A 217 -10.49 -2.50 16.12
N GLU A 218 -10.67 -3.72 15.63
CA GLU A 218 -10.82 -4.00 14.20
C GLU A 218 -12.27 -3.72 13.78
N ILE A 219 -12.47 -2.82 12.83
CA ILE A 219 -13.76 -2.50 12.24
C ILE A 219 -13.76 -2.89 10.77
N LYS A 220 -14.75 -3.70 10.36
CA LYS A 220 -14.89 -4.18 8.99
C LYS A 220 -15.99 -3.45 8.25
N VAL A 221 -15.70 -3.02 7.03
CA VAL A 221 -16.64 -2.36 6.12
C VAL A 221 -16.67 -3.12 4.81
N ASP A 222 -17.86 -3.46 4.33
CA ASP A 222 -18.07 -4.08 3.02
C ASP A 222 -17.64 -3.08 1.95
N ALA A 223 -16.65 -3.46 1.14
CA ALA A 223 -16.00 -2.52 0.23
C ALA A 223 -16.89 -2.14 -0.96
N ILE A 224 -17.99 -2.84 -1.23
CA ILE A 224 -18.91 -2.50 -2.33
C ILE A 224 -20.02 -1.55 -1.85
N SER A 225 -20.58 -1.82 -0.69
CA SER A 225 -21.72 -1.08 -0.14
C SER A 225 -21.33 0.04 0.83
N GLY A 226 -20.10 0.03 1.33
CA GLY A 226 -19.61 0.95 2.36
C GLY A 226 -20.32 0.78 3.70
N LYS A 227 -20.88 -0.40 3.98
CA LYS A 227 -21.61 -0.68 5.23
C LYS A 227 -20.77 -1.52 6.18
N LEU A 228 -21.00 -1.36 7.48
CA LEU A 228 -20.40 -2.23 8.48
C LEU A 228 -20.72 -3.70 8.22
N VAL A 229 -19.70 -4.54 8.30
CA VAL A 229 -19.85 -5.98 8.35
C VAL A 229 -19.91 -6.38 9.82
N PRO A 230 -20.93 -7.16 10.25
CA PRO A 230 -20.97 -7.67 11.62
C PRO A 230 -19.69 -8.46 11.94
N GLY A 231 -19.12 -8.22 13.11
CA GLY A 231 -18.06 -9.08 13.64
C GLY A 231 -18.61 -10.48 13.94
N ASP A 232 -17.76 -11.49 13.80
CA ASP A 232 -18.03 -12.84 14.32
C ASP A 232 -17.84 -12.83 15.85
N ASP A 233 -18.78 -12.22 16.59
CA ASP A 233 -18.85 -12.26 18.07
C ASP A 233 -19.64 -13.47 18.58
#